data_AF-A0A819H4Q4-F1
#
_entry.id   AF-A0A819H4Q4-F1
#
_cell.length_a   1.000
_cell.length_b   1.000
_cell.length_c   1.000
_cell.angle_alpha   90.00
_cell.angle_beta   90.00
_cell.angle_gamma   90.00
#
_symmetry.space_group_name_H-M   'P 1'
#
loop_
_entity.id
_entity.type
_entity.pdbx_description
1 polymer ?
#
loop_
_entity_poly.entity_id
_entity_poly.type
_entity_poly.pdbx_seq_one_letter_code
_entity_poly.pdbx_strand_id
1 'polypeptide(L)'
;MQYVLNLKSGSGGDFPEAVLDGLDAACDLQWRDNADRLLFHILDAPPHGRIYQTTNADKWPDGCPCGKTAQSVLHKMKNKKISYHVLHCTNHLNKMISEFKNYIDVKTLKINDKITFEDAIAKQVHQQLIDTEITLRKT
;
A
#
# COMPACT_ATOMS: atom_id res chain seq x y z
N MET A 1 9.37 -16.04 -11.61
CA MET A 1 8.56 -16.56 -10.49
C MET A 1 9.38 -17.20 -9.36
N GLN A 2 10.58 -17.75 -9.63
CA GLN A 2 11.28 -18.64 -8.68
C GLN A 2 11.80 -17.98 -7.40
N TYR A 3 12.06 -16.66 -7.41
CA TYR A 3 12.50 -15.92 -6.22
C TYR A 3 11.42 -15.84 -5.13
N VAL A 4 10.19 -15.45 -5.52
CA VAL A 4 9.07 -15.26 -4.59
C VAL A 4 8.71 -16.57 -3.88
N LEU A 5 8.79 -17.70 -4.58
CA LEU A 5 8.51 -19.03 -4.04
C LEU A 5 9.50 -19.48 -2.94
N ASN A 6 10.67 -18.85 -2.86
CA ASN A 6 11.70 -19.18 -1.88
C ASN A 6 11.73 -18.20 -0.69
N LEU A 7 10.86 -17.19 -0.69
CA LEU A 7 10.73 -16.28 0.45
C LEU A 7 10.03 -17.02 1.60
N LYS A 8 10.55 -16.84 2.81
CA LYS A 8 9.93 -17.33 4.04
C LYS A 8 9.29 -16.16 4.78
N SER A 9 8.13 -16.38 5.37
CA SER A 9 7.55 -15.41 6.28
C SER A 9 8.45 -15.26 7.52
N GLY A 10 8.70 -14.02 7.89
CA GLY A 10 9.17 -13.67 9.24
C GLY A 10 7.96 -13.39 10.14
N SER A 11 8.17 -13.41 11.45
CA SER A 11 7.19 -12.96 12.43
C SER A 11 7.67 -11.66 13.09
N GLY A 12 6.83 -10.61 13.13
CA GLY A 12 7.08 -9.42 13.95
C GLY A 12 6.73 -9.63 15.43
N GLY A 13 5.83 -10.56 15.73
CA GLY A 13 5.38 -10.85 17.10
C GLY A 13 4.45 -9.79 17.69
N ASP A 14 4.04 -8.82 16.89
CA ASP A 14 3.03 -7.81 17.18
C ASP A 14 2.15 -7.57 15.97
N PHE A 15 0.87 -7.34 16.25
CA PHE A 15 -0.06 -6.68 15.34
C PHE A 15 -0.30 -5.33 15.98
N PRO A 16 -0.06 -4.18 15.34
CA PRO A 16 0.25 -3.86 13.93
C PRO A 16 1.69 -4.17 13.43
N GLU A 17 1.97 -3.89 12.16
CA GLU A 17 3.26 -4.18 11.46
C GLU A 17 4.00 -2.91 10.98
N ALA A 18 5.25 -3.05 10.54
CA ALA A 18 6.12 -1.97 10.04
C ALA A 18 5.77 -1.47 8.61
N VAL A 19 4.49 -1.21 8.34
CA VAL A 19 3.96 -0.85 7.00
C VAL A 19 4.59 0.45 6.45
N LEU A 20 4.73 1.50 7.26
CA LEU A 20 5.26 2.79 6.79
C LEU A 20 6.73 2.71 6.38
N ASP A 21 7.53 1.90 7.07
CA ASP A 21 8.93 1.64 6.73
C ASP A 21 9.07 0.94 5.38
N GLY A 22 8.24 -0.09 5.14
CA GLY A 22 8.20 -0.77 3.85
C GLY A 22 7.81 0.15 2.70
N LEU A 23 6.82 1.01 2.91
CA LEU A 23 6.39 1.99 1.90
C LEU A 23 7.43 3.07 1.62
N ASP A 24 8.13 3.55 2.66
CA ASP A 24 9.20 4.53 2.50
C ASP A 24 10.38 3.94 1.72
N ALA A 25 10.78 2.70 2.03
CA ALA A 25 11.79 1.97 1.28
C ALA A 25 11.36 1.72 -0.18
N ALA A 26 10.08 1.37 -0.41
CA ALA A 26 9.55 1.18 -1.76
C ALA A 26 9.57 2.49 -2.59
N CYS A 27 9.39 3.64 -1.94
CA CYS A 27 9.55 4.93 -2.61
C CYS A 27 10.98 5.14 -3.12
N ASP A 28 12.00 4.56 -2.47
CA ASP A 28 13.42 4.74 -2.78
C ASP A 28 14.01 3.69 -3.72
N LEU A 29 13.19 2.77 -4.23
CA LEU A 29 13.57 1.92 -5.35
C LEU A 29 13.94 2.74 -6.59
N GLN A 30 14.73 2.14 -7.48
CA GLN A 30 15.13 2.75 -8.75
C GLN A 30 13.99 2.72 -9.77
N TRP A 31 12.98 3.55 -9.53
CA TRP A 31 11.89 3.76 -10.47
C TRP A 31 12.40 4.50 -11.70
N ARG A 32 12.06 4.00 -12.89
CA ARG A 32 12.42 4.63 -14.16
C ARG A 32 11.78 6.01 -14.28
N ASP A 33 12.51 6.96 -14.83
CA ASP A 33 11.94 8.25 -15.24
C ASP A 33 11.00 8.07 -16.43
N ASN A 34 9.98 8.93 -16.52
CA ASN A 34 8.95 8.90 -17.57
C ASN A 34 8.24 7.55 -17.74
N ALA A 35 7.91 6.88 -16.63
CA ALA A 35 7.15 5.64 -16.63
C ALA A 35 6.01 5.70 -15.62
N ASP A 36 4.93 4.97 -15.88
CA ASP A 36 3.92 4.68 -14.87
C ASP A 36 4.52 3.80 -13.77
N ARG A 37 4.32 4.22 -12.52
CA ARG A 37 4.84 3.55 -11.33
C ARG A 37 3.66 3.03 -10.53
N LEU A 38 3.46 1.73 -10.51
CA LEU A 38 2.38 1.08 -9.78
C LEU A 38 2.97 0.30 -8.60
N LEU A 39 2.49 0.59 -7.39
CA LEU A 39 2.83 -0.15 -6.19
C LEU A 39 1.61 -0.94 -5.73
N PHE A 40 1.69 -2.26 -5.83
CA PHE A 40 0.70 -3.20 -5.28
C PHE A 40 1.13 -3.63 -3.88
N HIS A 41 0.43 -3.17 -2.86
CA HIS A 41 0.68 -3.50 -1.48
C HIS A 41 -0.30 -4.58 -1.01
N ILE A 42 0.24 -5.74 -0.70
CA ILE A 42 -0.48 -6.91 -0.22
C ILE A 42 -0.18 -7.04 1.27
N LEU A 43 -1.20 -6.88 2.10
CA LEU A 43 -1.05 -6.89 3.55
C LEU A 43 -2.34 -7.33 4.23
N ASP A 44 -2.22 -7.79 5.46
CA ASP A 44 -3.32 -8.22 6.33
C ASP A 44 -3.40 -7.40 7.63
N ALA A 45 -2.36 -6.63 7.96
CA ALA A 45 -2.23 -5.80 9.16
C ALA A 45 -1.88 -4.32 8.86
N PRO A 46 -2.41 -3.37 9.64
CA PRO A 46 -2.14 -1.94 9.47
C PRO A 46 -0.74 -1.54 10.00
N PRO A 47 -0.28 -0.30 9.77
CA PRO A 47 0.88 0.27 10.47
C PRO A 47 0.63 0.47 11.96
N HIS A 48 1.72 0.58 12.73
CA HIS A 48 1.70 1.09 14.10
C HIS A 48 1.05 2.47 14.18
N GLY A 49 0.29 2.70 15.26
CA GLY A 49 -0.44 3.93 15.54
C GLY A 49 -1.94 3.68 15.74
N ARG A 50 -2.50 4.18 16.85
CA ARG A 50 -3.93 4.05 17.21
C ARG A 50 -4.89 4.59 16.14
N ILE A 51 -4.43 5.55 15.35
CA ILE A 51 -5.25 6.13 14.28
C ILE A 51 -5.50 5.13 13.14
N TYR A 52 -4.67 4.10 12.96
CA TYR A 52 -4.78 3.16 11.84
C TYR A 52 -5.52 1.87 12.16
N GLN A 53 -5.86 1.63 13.43
CA GLN A 53 -6.52 0.40 13.86
C GLN A 53 -7.56 0.61 14.97
N THR A 54 -8.29 -0.46 15.29
CA THR A 54 -9.29 -0.49 16.37
C THR A 54 -8.90 -1.40 17.54
N THR A 55 -7.76 -2.10 17.45
CA THR A 55 -7.31 -3.01 18.51
C THR A 55 -6.43 -2.27 19.52
N ASN A 56 -6.28 -2.84 20.72
CA ASN A 56 -5.37 -2.33 21.76
C ASN A 56 -4.06 -3.12 21.84
N ALA A 57 -3.72 -3.91 20.81
CA ALA A 57 -2.58 -4.82 20.82
C ALA A 57 -1.24 -4.16 20.39
N ASP A 58 -1.27 -2.88 20.04
CA ASP A 58 -0.10 -2.17 19.51
C ASP A 58 0.88 -1.78 20.62
N LYS A 59 2.12 -2.25 20.49
CA LYS A 59 3.24 -1.84 21.36
C LYS A 59 3.69 -0.41 21.09
N TRP A 60 3.33 0.14 19.93
CA TRP A 60 3.71 1.48 19.46
C TRP A 60 2.47 2.34 19.13
N PRO A 61 1.58 2.58 20.12
CA PRO A 61 0.30 3.23 19.89
C PRO A 61 0.40 4.68 19.38
N ASP A 62 1.50 5.36 19.67
CA ASP A 62 1.77 6.74 19.25
C ASP A 62 2.52 6.81 17.90
N GLY A 63 2.76 5.66 17.27
CA GLY A 63 3.45 5.54 15.98
C GLY A 63 4.82 4.87 16.08
N CYS A 64 5.42 4.57 14.92
CA CYS A 64 6.72 3.93 14.82
C CYS A 64 7.84 4.75 15.51
N PRO A 65 8.71 4.14 16.33
CA PRO A 65 9.88 4.80 16.92
C PRO A 65 10.84 5.42 15.90
N CYS A 66 10.79 4.94 14.66
CA CYS A 66 11.55 5.46 13.53
C CYS A 66 11.10 6.88 13.09
N GLY A 67 9.99 7.40 13.61
CA GLY A 67 9.49 8.76 13.33
C GLY A 67 8.83 8.95 11.96
N LYS A 68 8.71 7.89 11.14
CA LYS A 68 7.98 7.95 9.88
C LYS A 68 6.48 8.12 10.12
N THR A 69 5.85 9.03 9.39
CA THR A 69 4.39 9.26 9.45
C THR A 69 3.74 8.92 8.12
N ALA A 70 2.44 8.60 8.12
CA ALA A 70 1.71 8.42 6.87
C ALA A 70 1.78 9.68 5.99
N GLN A 71 1.72 10.87 6.60
CA GLN A 71 1.85 12.12 5.87
C GLN A 71 3.19 12.21 5.13
N SER A 72 4.32 11.96 5.82
CA SER A 72 5.64 12.09 5.19
C SER A 72 5.85 11.05 4.08
N VAL A 73 5.49 9.80 4.35
CA VAL A 73 5.73 8.68 3.42
C VAL A 73 4.79 8.75 2.21
N LEU A 74 3.50 9.01 2.42
CA LEU A 74 2.53 9.04 1.33
C LEU A 74 2.68 10.30 0.47
N HIS A 75 3.07 11.45 1.04
CA HIS A 75 3.44 12.61 0.23
C HIS A 75 4.70 12.35 -0.60
N LYS A 76 5.72 11.67 -0.05
CA LYS A 76 6.89 11.23 -0.83
C LYS A 76 6.47 10.34 -1.99
N MET A 77 5.57 9.39 -1.77
CA MET A 77 5.01 8.51 -2.80
C MET A 77 4.29 9.30 -3.90
N LYS A 78 3.43 10.24 -3.51
CA LYS A 78 2.70 11.15 -4.43
C LYS A 78 3.65 12.00 -5.27
N ASN A 79 4.67 12.58 -4.64
CA ASN A 79 5.66 13.40 -5.34
C ASN A 79 6.47 12.60 -6.35
N LYS A 80 6.74 11.32 -6.04
CA LYS A 80 7.36 10.36 -6.97
C LYS A 80 6.37 9.81 -8.01
N LYS A 81 5.11 10.29 -8.06
CA LYS A 81 4.05 9.85 -8.98
C LYS A 81 3.85 8.33 -8.97
N ILE A 82 3.92 7.72 -7.78
CA ILE A 82 3.67 6.29 -7.59
C ILE A 82 2.18 6.11 -7.29
N SER A 83 1.47 5.37 -8.13
CA SER A 83 0.09 4.96 -7.92
C SER A 83 0.05 3.87 -6.85
N TYR A 84 -0.73 4.10 -5.79
CA TYR A 84 -0.81 3.20 -4.65
C TYR A 84 -2.05 2.31 -4.72
N HIS A 85 -1.81 1.00 -4.77
CA HIS A 85 -2.83 -0.02 -4.89
C HIS A 85 -2.78 -0.95 -3.67
N VAL A 86 -3.85 -1.02 -2.89
CA VAL A 86 -3.97 -1.91 -1.74
C VAL A 86 -4.78 -3.14 -2.12
N LEU A 87 -4.15 -4.30 -2.03
CA LEU A 87 -4.77 -5.60 -2.18
C LEU A 87 -4.90 -6.23 -0.79
N HIS A 88 -6.13 -6.47 -0.33
CA HIS A 88 -6.34 -6.95 1.03
C HIS A 88 -7.39 -8.05 1.15
N CYS A 89 -7.19 -8.91 2.15
CA CYS A 89 -8.11 -10.01 2.47
C CYS A 89 -8.93 -9.75 3.75
N THR A 90 -8.50 -8.81 4.59
CA THR A 90 -9.08 -8.57 5.93
C THR A 90 -9.80 -7.22 6.01
N ASN A 91 -10.65 -7.04 7.03
CA ASN A 91 -11.28 -5.76 7.35
C ASN A 91 -10.43 -4.90 8.31
N HIS A 92 -9.32 -5.43 8.82
CA HIS A 92 -8.45 -4.73 9.77
C HIS A 92 -7.79 -3.48 9.18
N LEU A 93 -7.71 -3.42 7.85
CA LEU A 93 -7.11 -2.32 7.11
C LEU A 93 -8.08 -1.18 6.82
N ASN A 94 -9.37 -1.31 7.12
CA ASN A 94 -10.37 -0.30 6.76
C ASN A 94 -10.02 1.08 7.33
N LYS A 95 -9.56 1.13 8.59
CA LYS A 95 -9.18 2.39 9.24
C LYS A 95 -7.89 2.95 8.65
N MET A 96 -6.85 2.14 8.46
CA MET A 96 -5.64 2.53 7.71
C MET A 96 -5.98 3.13 6.34
N ILE A 97 -6.80 2.44 5.55
CA ILE A 97 -7.21 2.89 4.21
C ILE A 97 -7.94 4.24 4.30
N SER A 98 -8.85 4.39 5.25
CA SER A 98 -9.56 5.65 5.48
C SER A 98 -8.60 6.78 5.81
N GLU A 99 -7.63 6.53 6.71
CA GLU A 99 -6.63 7.53 7.08
C GLU A 99 -5.68 7.86 5.92
N PHE A 100 -5.27 6.87 5.12
CA PHE A 100 -4.34 7.08 4.01
C PHE A 100 -4.98 7.91 2.89
N LYS A 101 -6.29 7.76 2.66
CA LYS A 101 -7.06 8.54 1.69
C LYS A 101 -7.07 10.05 1.98
N ASN A 102 -6.74 10.46 3.21
CA ASN A 102 -6.58 11.88 3.55
C ASN A 102 -5.33 12.50 2.90
N TYR A 103 -4.35 11.70 2.47
CA TYR A 103 -3.07 12.18 1.94
C TYR A 103 -2.92 11.95 0.43
N ILE A 104 -3.38 10.79 -0.06
CA ILE A 104 -3.25 10.37 -1.46
C ILE A 104 -4.49 9.62 -1.94
N ASP A 105 -4.61 9.44 -3.25
CA ASP A 105 -5.56 8.46 -3.79
C ASP A 105 -5.09 7.04 -3.46
N VAL A 106 -5.99 6.20 -2.97
CA VAL A 106 -5.72 4.81 -2.55
C VAL A 106 -6.69 3.89 -3.28
N LYS A 107 -6.16 3.13 -4.25
CA LYS A 107 -6.94 2.17 -5.04
C LYS A 107 -7.01 0.85 -4.31
N THR A 108 -8.17 0.49 -3.80
CA THR A 108 -8.35 -0.72 -3.00
C THR A 108 -9.04 -1.82 -3.79
N LEU A 109 -8.59 -3.05 -3.63
CA LEU A 109 -9.34 -4.22 -4.07
C LEU A 109 -9.28 -5.31 -3.00
N LYS A 110 -10.45 -5.81 -2.62
CA LYS A 110 -10.58 -6.90 -1.68
C LYS A 110 -10.49 -8.24 -2.40
N ILE A 111 -9.50 -9.04 -2.05
CA ILE A 111 -9.33 -10.41 -2.57
C ILE A 111 -10.29 -11.34 -1.82
N ASN A 112 -10.94 -12.22 -2.56
CA ASN A 112 -11.83 -13.27 -2.04
C ASN A 112 -11.92 -14.40 -3.07
N ASP A 113 -12.64 -15.48 -2.76
CA ASP A 113 -12.74 -16.66 -3.63
C ASP A 113 -13.23 -16.38 -5.07
N LYS A 114 -13.85 -15.21 -5.32
CA LYS A 114 -14.34 -14.81 -6.65
C LYS A 114 -13.34 -13.98 -7.45
N ILE A 115 -12.31 -13.42 -6.81
CA ILE A 115 -11.33 -12.54 -7.44
C ILE A 115 -9.95 -13.07 -7.07
N THR A 116 -9.28 -13.72 -8.02
CA THR A 116 -7.91 -14.17 -7.85
C THR A 116 -6.95 -12.98 -7.77
N PHE A 117 -5.74 -13.24 -7.31
CA PHE A 117 -4.70 -12.23 -7.22
C PHE A 117 -4.30 -11.69 -8.60
N GLU A 118 -4.25 -12.58 -9.59
CA GLU A 118 -3.96 -12.27 -10.99
C GLU A 118 -5.03 -11.38 -11.59
N ASP A 119 -6.31 -11.72 -11.38
CA ASP A 119 -7.44 -10.91 -11.83
C ASP A 119 -7.43 -9.53 -11.18
N ALA A 120 -7.08 -9.49 -9.90
CA ALA A 120 -6.96 -8.27 -9.12
C ALA A 120 -5.93 -7.29 -9.72
N ILE A 121 -4.72 -7.79 -9.98
CA ILE A 121 -3.67 -7.00 -10.62
C ILE A 121 -4.10 -6.58 -12.02
N ALA A 122 -4.56 -7.53 -12.85
CA ALA A 122 -4.94 -7.25 -14.23
C ALA A 122 -5.99 -6.13 -14.32
N LYS A 123 -7.02 -6.20 -13.47
CA LYS A 123 -8.07 -5.17 -13.39
C LYS A 123 -7.52 -3.80 -13.01
N GLN A 124 -6.61 -3.73 -12.04
CA GLN A 124 -6.06 -2.47 -11.57
C GLN A 124 -5.08 -1.85 -12.59
N VAL A 125 -4.27 -2.66 -13.26
CA VAL A 125 -3.41 -2.21 -14.37
C VAL A 125 -4.27 -1.68 -15.52
N HIS A 126 -5.31 -2.43 -15.92
CA HIS A 126 -6.21 -2.01 -16.98
C HIS A 126 -6.87 -0.66 -16.69
N GLN A 127 -7.39 -0.48 -15.46
CA GLN A 127 -7.98 0.81 -15.06
C GLN A 127 -6.95 1.95 -15.11
N GLN A 128 -5.71 1.71 -14.65
CA GLN A 128 -4.65 2.72 -14.69
C GLN A 128 -4.33 3.18 -16.11
N LEU A 129 -4.29 2.25 -17.07
CA LEU A 129 -4.05 2.57 -18.48
C LEU A 129 -5.17 3.44 -19.06
N ILE A 130 -6.44 3.09 -18.76
CA ILE A 130 -7.60 3.89 -19.18
C ILE A 130 -7.52 5.30 -18.62
N ASP A 131 -7.26 5.45 -17.32
CA ASP A 131 -7.18 6.76 -16.66
C ASP A 131 -6.06 7.63 -17.26
N THR A 132 -4.94 7.00 -17.63
CA THR A 132 -3.79 7.67 -18.25
C THR A 132 -4.10 8.11 -19.68
N GLU A 133 -4.72 7.25 -20.49
CA GLU A 133 -5.18 7.62 -21.84
C GLU A 133 -6.19 8.78 -21.81
N ILE A 134 -7.15 8.75 -20.88
CA ILE A 134 -8.12 9.83 -20.71
C ILE A 134 -7.41 11.14 -20.35
N THR A 135 -6.38 11.08 -19.51
CA THR A 135 -5.60 12.25 -19.10
C THR A 135 -4.83 12.84 -20.28
N LEU A 136 -4.17 12.01 -21.08
CA LEU A 136 -3.42 12.44 -22.28
C LEU A 136 -4.32 13.04 -23.38
N ARG A 137 -5.59 12.63 -23.46
CA ARG A 137 -6.55 13.19 -24.43
C ARG A 137 -7.09 14.57 -24.02
N LYS A 138 -6.89 15.00 -22.77
CA LYS A 138 -7.39 16.28 -22.24
C LYS A 138 -6.34 17.40 -22.23
N THR A 139 -5.10 17.08 -22.55
CA THR A 139 -3.97 18.03 -22.69
C THR A 139 -3.77 18.44 -24.14
#